data_AF-A0A3D8J8U3-F1
#
_entry.id   AF-A0A3D8J8U3-F1
#
_cell.length_a   1.000
_cell.length_b   1.000
_cell.length_c   1.000
_cell.angle_alpha   90.00
_cell.angle_beta   90.00
_cell.angle_gamma   90.00
#
_symmetry.space_group_name_H-M   'P 1'
#
loop_
_entity.id
_entity.type
_entity.pdbx_description
1 polymer ?
#
loop_
_entity_poly.entity_id
_entity_poly.type
_entity_poly.pdbx_seq_one_letter_code
_entity_poly.pdbx_strand_id
1 'polypeptide(L)'
;MQCPGLNSIFSSMELEFPPSYPKPIKTLFYDFKIHPILNCANISINNLLKGKIKAFIRPKPIENIKTNTLLFKYPSLKKELPFKHQRALVIGASNGLGNTCSKLLSIGGASVLASFNNTKVLERDSNIHFFQYNALNPTKEMLTTIVNFSPTHLYYFSTPKIQSIKNPYIQEENLQDFINHYIFGLNKILKLNIISLTTIFCPSTAFIETRPQDFKEYILAKSLLESFLSFLSQQYICIYPRIEKTLTNQTLEITKQNLPTTDEVILKEILTLKAKNM
;
A
#
# COMPACT_ATOMS: atom_id res chain seq x y z
N MET A 1 -22.51 26.09 -7.04
CA MET A 1 -22.37 25.36 -8.32
C MET A 1 -22.15 23.90 -8.00
N GLN A 2 -22.98 22.98 -8.49
CA GLN A 2 -22.67 21.55 -8.43
C GLN A 2 -21.77 21.21 -9.62
N CYS A 3 -20.79 20.34 -9.42
CA CYS A 3 -19.88 19.85 -10.46
C CYS A 3 -19.79 18.32 -10.33
N PRO A 4 -20.71 17.56 -10.93
CA PRO A 4 -20.81 16.11 -10.72
C PRO A 4 -19.57 15.34 -11.20
N GLY A 5 -18.74 15.93 -12.06
CA GLY A 5 -17.44 15.39 -12.49
C GLY A 5 -16.23 15.98 -11.75
N LEU A 6 -16.41 16.76 -10.68
CA LEU A 6 -15.29 17.35 -9.94
C LEU A 6 -14.37 16.24 -9.38
N ASN A 7 -13.07 16.33 -9.66
CA ASN A 7 -12.07 15.30 -9.30
C ASN A 7 -12.30 13.92 -9.95
N SER A 8 -13.03 13.85 -11.07
CA SER A 8 -13.27 12.63 -11.84
C SER A 8 -12.28 12.47 -12.99
N ILE A 9 -12.13 11.24 -13.49
CA ILE A 9 -11.33 10.90 -14.66
C ILE A 9 -12.21 11.09 -15.90
N PHE A 10 -11.80 11.98 -16.81
CA PHE A 10 -12.49 12.19 -18.08
C PHE A 10 -12.47 10.91 -18.92
N SER A 11 -13.63 10.51 -19.45
CA SER A 11 -13.74 9.34 -20.34
C SER A 11 -14.05 9.74 -21.77
N SER A 12 -15.09 10.55 -22.00
CA SER A 12 -15.49 10.95 -23.34
C SER A 12 -16.38 12.19 -23.30
N MET A 13 -16.46 12.87 -24.45
CA MET A 13 -17.31 14.02 -24.67
C MET A 13 -17.84 14.00 -26.10
N GLU A 14 -19.15 14.14 -26.23
CA GLU A 14 -19.85 14.29 -27.50
C GLU A 14 -20.66 15.58 -27.42
N LEU A 15 -20.41 16.53 -28.31
CA LEU A 15 -21.08 17.84 -28.35
C LEU A 15 -21.59 18.14 -29.75
N GLU A 16 -22.80 18.68 -29.81
CA GLU A 16 -23.44 19.22 -31.00
C GLU A 16 -23.73 20.70 -30.74
N PHE A 17 -23.17 21.55 -31.60
CA PHE A 17 -23.37 22.99 -31.54
C PHE A 17 -24.50 23.41 -32.49
N PRO A 18 -25.50 24.17 -32.03
CA PRO A 18 -26.52 24.72 -32.92
C PRO A 18 -25.88 25.70 -33.93
N PRO A 19 -26.44 25.81 -35.14
CA PRO A 19 -25.88 26.62 -36.23
C PRO A 19 -25.93 28.14 -35.96
N SER A 20 -26.82 28.60 -35.07
CA SER A 20 -26.93 30.00 -34.69
C SER A 20 -27.44 30.16 -33.26
N TYR A 21 -26.81 31.04 -32.49
CA TYR A 21 -27.23 31.38 -31.13
C TYR A 21 -28.00 32.71 -31.14
N PRO A 22 -29.28 32.74 -30.72
CA PRO A 22 -30.08 33.95 -30.79
C PRO A 22 -29.67 35.02 -29.76
N LYS A 23 -28.99 34.66 -28.66
CA LYS A 23 -28.47 35.58 -27.60
C LYS A 23 -27.25 34.96 -26.87
N PRO A 24 -26.36 35.75 -26.25
CA PRO A 24 -25.30 35.24 -25.39
C PRO A 24 -25.88 34.59 -24.13
N ILE A 25 -25.84 33.26 -24.07
CA ILE A 25 -26.24 32.49 -22.89
C ILE A 25 -25.02 32.38 -21.96
N LYS A 26 -25.13 32.90 -20.73
CA LYS A 26 -24.04 32.86 -19.72
C LYS A 26 -24.13 31.66 -18.76
N THR A 27 -25.19 30.86 -18.88
CA THR A 27 -25.51 29.78 -17.94
C THR A 27 -25.60 28.44 -18.67
N LEU A 28 -24.89 27.43 -18.18
CA LEU A 28 -24.95 26.05 -18.69
C LEU A 28 -25.88 25.22 -17.81
N PHE A 29 -26.92 24.63 -18.40
CA PHE A 29 -27.82 23.71 -17.73
C PHE A 29 -27.44 22.28 -18.10
N TYR A 30 -27.39 21.42 -17.10
CA TYR A 30 -27.07 20.02 -17.30
C TYR A 30 -27.89 19.14 -16.35
N ASP A 31 -28.14 17.92 -16.79
CA ASP A 31 -28.65 16.82 -15.97
C ASP A 31 -27.51 15.82 -15.76
N PHE A 32 -27.50 15.11 -14.64
CA PHE A 32 -26.52 14.04 -14.45
C PHE A 32 -27.12 12.79 -13.80
N LYS A 33 -26.56 11.64 -14.16
CA LYS A 33 -26.84 10.34 -13.53
C LYS A 33 -25.52 9.64 -13.24
N ILE A 34 -25.39 9.09 -12.04
CA ILE A 34 -24.25 8.28 -11.65
C ILE A 34 -24.64 6.81 -11.79
N HIS A 35 -23.89 6.05 -12.58
CA HIS A 35 -24.06 4.62 -12.66
C HIS A 35 -23.50 3.97 -11.38
N PRO A 36 -24.31 3.26 -10.56
CA PRO A 36 -23.95 2.85 -9.21
C PRO A 36 -22.79 1.84 -9.15
N ILE A 37 -22.63 1.01 -10.19
CA ILE A 37 -21.60 -0.04 -10.26
C ILE A 37 -20.27 0.50 -10.84
N LEU A 38 -20.35 1.27 -11.92
CA LEU A 38 -19.19 1.77 -12.65
C LEU A 38 -18.65 3.09 -12.07
N ASN A 39 -19.35 3.67 -11.08
CA ASN A 39 -19.07 5.02 -10.57
C ASN A 39 -18.87 6.04 -11.71
N CYS A 40 -19.64 5.90 -12.80
CA CYS A 40 -19.54 6.73 -13.99
C CYS A 40 -20.64 7.79 -13.97
N ALA A 41 -20.26 9.06 -13.95
CA ALA A 41 -21.15 10.18 -14.12
C ALA A 41 -21.41 10.41 -15.63
N ASN A 42 -22.67 10.25 -16.03
CA ASN A 42 -23.16 10.69 -17.33
C ASN A 42 -23.80 12.06 -17.15
N ILE A 43 -23.21 13.08 -17.76
CA ILE A 43 -23.66 14.47 -17.68
C ILE A 43 -24.23 14.84 -19.05
N SER A 44 -25.51 15.20 -19.12
CA SER A 44 -26.19 15.60 -20.35
C SER A 44 -26.40 17.11 -20.34
N ILE A 45 -26.03 17.78 -21.44
CA ILE A 45 -26.19 19.22 -21.62
C ILE A 45 -27.24 19.40 -22.72
N ASN A 46 -28.26 20.20 -22.47
CA ASN A 46 -29.42 20.33 -23.35
C ASN A 46 -29.82 21.80 -23.64
N ASN A 47 -28.99 22.78 -23.27
CA ASN A 47 -29.33 24.20 -23.44
C ASN A 47 -28.48 24.91 -24.50
N LEU A 48 -27.25 25.31 -24.15
CA LEU A 48 -26.33 26.04 -25.03
C LEU A 48 -25.92 25.12 -26.19
N LEU A 49 -25.56 23.90 -25.85
CA LEU A 49 -25.19 22.86 -26.77
C LEU A 49 -25.92 21.60 -26.35
N LYS A 50 -26.05 20.66 -27.29
CA LYS A 50 -26.56 19.33 -26.98
C LYS A 50 -25.37 18.41 -26.84
N GLY A 51 -25.26 17.67 -25.75
CA GLY A 51 -24.09 16.83 -25.60
C GLY A 51 -24.10 15.95 -24.37
N LYS A 52 -23.15 15.01 -24.34
CA LYS A 52 -22.93 14.08 -23.25
C LYS A 52 -21.46 14.08 -22.85
N ILE A 53 -21.21 14.17 -21.56
CA ILE A 53 -19.89 13.99 -20.97
C ILE A 53 -19.94 12.75 -20.08
N LYS A 54 -18.97 11.86 -20.26
CA LYS A 54 -18.76 10.70 -19.38
C LYS A 54 -17.50 10.93 -18.56
N ALA A 55 -17.61 10.75 -17.25
CA ALA A 55 -16.48 10.83 -16.34
C ALA A 55 -16.57 9.75 -15.26
N PHE A 56 -15.47 9.07 -14.96
CA PHE A 56 -15.39 8.10 -13.87
C PHE A 56 -15.01 8.79 -12.57
N ILE A 57 -15.84 8.66 -11.54
CA ILE A 57 -15.59 9.23 -10.23
C ILE A 57 -14.38 8.52 -9.63
N ARG A 58 -13.35 9.30 -9.26
CA ARG A 58 -12.15 8.77 -8.65
C ARG A 58 -12.50 8.22 -7.26
N PRO A 59 -12.12 6.97 -6.92
CA PRO A 59 -12.28 6.48 -5.56
C PRO A 59 -11.51 7.38 -4.60
N LYS A 60 -12.12 7.71 -3.47
CA LYS A 60 -11.45 8.47 -2.41
C LYS A 60 -10.26 7.65 -1.89
N PRO A 61 -9.10 8.28 -1.63
CA PRO A 61 -8.00 7.60 -0.95
C PRO A 61 -8.49 6.94 0.34
N ILE A 62 -8.10 5.69 0.55
CA ILE A 62 -8.35 4.97 1.80
C ILE A 62 -7.44 5.58 2.86
N GLU A 63 -8.05 6.06 3.93
CA GLU A 63 -7.35 6.52 5.13
C GLU A 63 -6.78 5.33 5.91
N ASN A 64 -5.68 5.55 6.61
CA ASN A 64 -5.12 4.52 7.49
C ASN A 64 -6.08 4.21 8.65
N ILE A 65 -6.18 2.93 9.01
CA ILE A 65 -7.03 2.48 10.13
C ILE A 65 -6.49 3.07 11.44
N LYS A 66 -7.32 3.76 12.22
CA LYS A 66 -6.90 4.36 13.50
C LYS A 66 -6.54 3.30 14.52
N THR A 67 -5.56 3.58 15.39
CA THR A 67 -5.13 2.63 16.44
C THR A 67 -6.30 2.21 17.35
N ASN A 68 -7.16 3.16 17.76
CA ASN A 68 -8.31 2.87 18.62
C ASN A 68 -9.30 1.89 17.96
N THR A 69 -9.47 1.96 16.64
CA THR A 69 -10.33 1.03 15.89
C THR A 69 -9.76 -0.38 15.94
N LEU A 70 -8.45 -0.55 15.75
CA LEU A 70 -7.79 -1.85 15.86
C LEU A 70 -7.87 -2.40 17.29
N LEU A 71 -7.70 -1.56 18.29
CA LEU A 71 -7.77 -1.94 19.70
C LEU A 71 -9.19 -2.42 20.09
N PHE A 72 -10.23 -1.78 19.57
CA PHE A 72 -11.62 -2.23 19.75
C PHE A 72 -11.89 -3.55 19.01
N LYS A 73 -11.37 -3.71 17.78
CA LYS A 73 -11.57 -4.91 16.96
C LYS A 73 -10.82 -6.13 17.51
N TYR A 74 -9.65 -5.93 18.10
CA TYR A 74 -8.76 -7.00 18.58
C TYR A 74 -8.34 -6.82 20.05
N PRO A 75 -9.28 -6.88 21.01
CA PRO A 75 -8.98 -6.65 22.43
C PRO A 75 -8.03 -7.69 23.03
N SER A 76 -8.02 -8.92 22.51
CA SER A 76 -7.11 -9.99 22.95
C SER A 76 -5.64 -9.64 22.74
N LEU A 77 -5.28 -8.90 21.69
CA LEU A 77 -3.90 -8.47 21.45
C LEU A 77 -3.34 -7.65 22.62
N LYS A 78 -4.12 -6.71 23.12
CA LYS A 78 -3.73 -5.87 24.27
C LYS A 78 -3.68 -6.67 25.57
N LYS A 79 -4.54 -7.68 25.71
CA LYS A 79 -4.60 -8.52 26.91
C LYS A 79 -3.42 -9.50 26.98
N GLU A 80 -3.10 -10.14 25.86
CA GLU A 80 -2.10 -11.21 25.80
C GLU A 80 -0.68 -10.70 25.52
N LEU A 81 -0.56 -9.52 24.92
CA LEU A 81 0.69 -8.89 24.50
C LEU A 81 1.64 -9.88 23.79
N PRO A 82 1.20 -10.53 22.70
CA PRO A 82 1.95 -11.60 22.05
C PRO A 82 3.31 -11.16 21.48
N PHE A 83 3.54 -9.86 21.35
CA PHE A 83 4.75 -9.28 20.77
C PHE A 83 5.60 -8.52 21.80
N LYS A 84 5.34 -8.66 23.11
CA LYS A 84 6.00 -7.90 24.19
C LYS A 84 7.53 -7.95 24.23
N HIS A 85 8.15 -8.95 23.60
CA HIS A 85 9.61 -9.12 23.54
C HIS A 85 10.21 -8.70 22.19
N GLN A 86 9.40 -8.15 21.29
CA GLN A 86 9.86 -7.71 19.98
C GLN A 86 10.31 -6.25 20.03
N ARG A 87 11.50 -5.99 19.50
CA ARG A 87 11.90 -4.67 19.00
C ARG A 87 11.70 -4.72 17.49
N ALA A 88 10.54 -4.27 17.05
CA ALA A 88 10.08 -4.39 15.67
C ALA A 88 10.49 -3.16 14.86
N LEU A 89 11.36 -3.36 13.86
CA LEU A 89 11.62 -2.37 12.83
C LEU A 89 10.65 -2.61 11.66
N VAL A 90 9.82 -1.62 11.34
CA VAL A 90 8.88 -1.69 10.22
C VAL A 90 9.31 -0.71 9.14
N ILE A 91 9.68 -1.21 7.97
CA ILE A 91 10.08 -0.39 6.81
C ILE A 91 8.91 -0.25 5.85
N GLY A 92 8.54 0.99 5.49
CA GLY A 92 7.39 1.25 4.62
C GLY A 92 6.06 1.33 5.37
N ALA A 93 6.04 2.02 6.51
CA ALA A 93 4.90 2.12 7.42
C ALA A 93 4.04 3.38 7.22
N SER A 94 4.22 4.11 6.11
CA SER A 94 3.46 5.34 5.83
C SER A 94 1.97 5.06 5.58
N ASN A 95 1.63 3.95 4.93
CA ASN A 95 0.26 3.57 4.63
C ASN A 95 0.08 2.06 4.46
N GLY A 96 -1.17 1.63 4.27
CA GLY A 96 -1.52 0.25 3.91
C GLY A 96 -1.02 -0.78 4.91
N LEU A 97 -0.49 -1.90 4.39
CA LEU A 97 -0.06 -3.06 5.19
C LEU A 97 0.99 -2.71 6.24
N GLY A 98 2.01 -1.93 5.89
CA GLY A 98 3.08 -1.56 6.82
C GLY A 98 2.56 -0.68 7.96
N ASN A 99 1.67 0.27 7.68
CA ASN A 99 1.08 1.10 8.73
C ASN A 99 0.23 0.27 9.71
N THR A 100 -0.62 -0.59 9.17
CA THR A 100 -1.47 -1.49 9.97
C THR A 100 -0.62 -2.47 10.78
N CYS A 101 0.45 -3.01 10.20
CA CYS A 101 1.40 -3.89 10.90
C CYS A 101 2.03 -3.19 12.11
N SER A 102 2.56 -1.97 11.95
CA SER A 102 3.15 -1.21 13.06
C SER A 102 2.18 -1.02 14.23
N LYS A 103 0.91 -0.74 13.92
CA LYS A 103 -0.14 -0.54 14.94
C LYS A 103 -0.50 -1.84 15.65
N LEU A 104 -0.69 -2.94 14.91
CA LEU A 104 -0.99 -4.25 15.50
C LEU A 104 0.16 -4.75 16.39
N LEU A 105 1.41 -4.55 15.97
CA LEU A 105 2.61 -4.89 16.75
C LEU A 105 2.66 -4.07 18.06
N SER A 106 2.44 -2.76 17.96
CA SER A 106 2.37 -1.85 19.12
C SER A 106 1.27 -2.25 20.10
N ILE A 107 0.04 -2.51 19.62
CA ILE A 107 -1.08 -2.97 20.45
C ILE A 107 -0.75 -4.31 21.14
N GLY A 108 -0.05 -5.21 20.44
CA GLY A 108 0.41 -6.48 20.99
C GLY A 108 1.68 -6.38 21.85
N GLY A 109 2.13 -5.18 22.21
CA GLY A 109 3.19 -4.94 23.20
C GLY A 109 4.60 -4.79 22.63
N ALA A 110 4.81 -4.83 21.31
CA ALA A 110 6.13 -4.63 20.75
C ALA A 110 6.62 -3.19 20.96
N SER A 111 7.94 -3.02 21.12
CA SER A 111 8.58 -1.72 20.88
C SER A 111 8.73 -1.54 19.37
N VAL A 112 8.15 -0.48 18.80
CA VAL A 112 8.06 -0.31 17.34
C VAL A 112 8.82 0.93 16.87
N LEU A 113 9.79 0.70 15.97
CA LEU A 113 10.42 1.72 15.15
C LEU A 113 9.88 1.60 13.73
N ALA A 114 9.14 2.59 13.26
CA ALA A 114 8.42 2.53 11.98
C ALA A 114 8.92 3.62 11.02
N SER A 115 9.14 3.25 9.76
CA SER A 115 9.74 4.16 8.79
C SER A 115 8.74 4.70 7.77
N PHE A 116 8.93 5.95 7.33
CA PHE A 116 8.24 6.55 6.19
C PHE A 116 9.24 7.21 5.25
N ASN A 117 8.93 7.27 3.95
CA ASN A 117 9.83 7.92 2.98
C ASN A 117 9.59 9.44 2.91
N ASN A 118 8.54 9.89 2.19
CA ASN A 118 8.27 11.32 2.00
C ASN A 118 6.97 11.79 2.66
N THR A 119 5.96 10.93 2.71
CA THR A 119 4.68 11.24 3.35
C THR A 119 4.80 11.07 4.85
N LYS A 120 4.86 12.20 5.57
CA LYS A 120 4.85 12.23 7.03
C LYS A 120 3.57 11.58 7.53
N VAL A 121 3.70 10.65 8.47
CA VAL A 121 2.54 10.01 9.12
C VAL A 121 1.87 11.06 10.01
N LEU A 122 0.63 11.41 9.68
CA LEU A 122 -0.14 12.44 10.39
C LEU A 122 -0.62 11.97 11.77
N GLU A 123 -0.88 10.67 11.89
CA GLU A 123 -1.31 10.05 13.15
C GLU A 123 -0.09 9.70 14.00
N ARG A 124 0.04 10.37 15.15
CA ARG A 124 1.07 10.03 16.15
C ARG A 124 0.48 9.02 17.12
N ASP A 125 0.99 7.81 17.09
CA ASP A 125 0.77 6.81 18.12
C ASP A 125 1.93 6.92 19.13
N SER A 126 1.64 7.15 20.40
CA SER A 126 2.68 7.34 21.43
C SER A 126 3.60 6.13 21.58
N ASN A 127 3.14 4.95 21.16
CA ASN A 127 3.85 3.69 21.32
C ASN A 127 4.64 3.30 20.06
N ILE A 128 4.59 4.12 19.00
CA ILE A 128 5.32 3.89 17.75
C ILE A 128 6.26 5.08 17.49
N HIS A 129 7.55 4.81 17.42
CA HIS A 129 8.52 5.82 17.01
C HIS A 129 8.60 5.86 15.47
N PHE A 130 8.14 6.95 14.86
CA PHE A 130 8.24 7.13 13.41
C PHE A 130 9.50 7.90 13.02
N PHE A 131 10.23 7.41 12.03
CA PHE A 131 11.41 8.08 11.48
C PHE A 131 11.39 8.10 9.94
N GLN A 132 12.07 9.08 9.36
CA GLN A 132 12.22 9.15 7.92
C GLN A 132 13.28 8.15 7.44
N TYR A 133 12.98 7.36 6.41
CA TYR A 133 13.91 6.40 5.83
C TYR A 133 13.63 6.19 4.34
N ASN A 134 14.66 6.35 3.52
CA ASN A 134 14.63 5.96 2.11
C ASN A 134 15.45 4.67 1.93
N ALA A 135 14.79 3.56 1.60
CA ALA A 135 15.45 2.27 1.39
C ALA A 135 16.42 2.27 0.20
N LEU A 136 16.20 3.12 -0.79
CA LEU A 136 17.09 3.25 -1.95
C LEU A 136 18.29 4.14 -1.66
N ASN A 137 18.16 5.14 -0.79
CA ASN A 137 19.24 6.08 -0.50
C ASN A 137 19.25 6.43 1.00
N PRO A 138 19.62 5.48 1.89
CA PRO A 138 19.64 5.75 3.32
C PRO A 138 20.84 6.63 3.69
N THR A 139 20.59 7.66 4.51
CA THR A 139 21.67 8.49 5.07
C THR A 139 22.34 7.79 6.26
N LYS A 140 23.53 8.24 6.64
CA LYS A 140 24.23 7.70 7.82
C LYS A 140 23.38 7.84 9.09
N GLU A 141 22.72 8.98 9.27
CA GLU A 141 21.84 9.23 10.42
C GLU A 141 20.68 8.22 10.48
N MET A 142 20.01 7.99 9.35
CA MET A 142 18.94 7.00 9.24
C MET A 142 19.39 5.59 9.64
N LEU A 143 20.58 5.19 9.20
CA LEU A 143 21.16 3.89 9.56
C LEU A 143 21.53 3.83 11.05
N THR A 144 22.09 4.90 11.60
CA THR A 144 22.41 5.00 13.03
C THR A 144 21.15 4.85 13.89
N THR A 145 20.01 5.43 13.49
CA THR A 145 18.72 5.23 14.18
C THR A 145 18.36 3.75 14.28
N ILE A 146 18.51 3.00 13.17
CA ILE A 146 18.22 1.57 13.11
C ILE A 146 19.18 0.77 14.02
N VAL A 147 20.49 1.06 13.95
CA VAL A 147 21.50 0.38 14.78
C VAL A 147 21.25 0.62 16.26
N ASN A 148 20.98 1.86 16.67
CA ASN A 148 20.72 2.22 18.07
C ASN A 148 19.45 1.55 18.60
N PHE A 149 18.43 1.40 17.76
CA PHE A 149 17.22 0.67 18.13
C PHE A 149 17.45 -0.83 18.31
N SER A 150 18.45 -1.39 17.63
CA SER A 150 18.87 -2.80 17.72
C SER A 150 17.68 -3.76 17.52
N PRO A 151 16.97 -3.73 16.38
CA PRO A 151 15.75 -4.51 16.18
C PRO A 151 16.00 -6.02 16.32
N THR A 152 15.03 -6.71 16.92
CA THR A 152 15.00 -8.18 16.93
C THR A 152 14.21 -8.75 15.75
N HIS A 153 13.24 -7.97 15.24
CA HIS A 153 12.38 -8.36 14.13
C HIS A 153 12.37 -7.25 13.08
N LEU A 154 12.56 -7.60 11.82
CA LEU A 154 12.44 -6.71 10.67
C LEU A 154 11.18 -7.05 9.89
N TYR A 155 10.26 -6.10 9.77
CA TYR A 155 9.07 -6.17 8.94
C TYR A 155 9.24 -5.25 7.72
N TYR A 156 9.49 -5.82 6.55
CA TYR A 156 9.89 -5.10 5.36
C TYR A 156 8.76 -5.00 4.33
N PHE A 157 8.14 -3.81 4.23
CA PHE A 157 7.03 -3.50 3.32
C PHE A 157 7.39 -2.45 2.26
N SER A 158 8.67 -2.10 2.10
CA SER A 158 9.06 -1.15 1.05
C SER A 158 8.72 -1.72 -0.33
N THR A 159 7.90 -0.99 -1.07
CA THR A 159 7.51 -1.33 -2.43
C THR A 159 7.40 -0.06 -3.24
N PRO A 160 7.84 -0.06 -4.51
CA PRO A 160 7.46 0.98 -5.42
C PRO A 160 5.97 0.84 -5.78
N LYS A 161 5.45 1.76 -6.57
CA LYS A 161 4.05 1.73 -6.99
C LYS A 161 3.82 0.52 -7.91
N ILE A 162 2.98 -0.41 -7.47
CA ILE A 162 2.56 -1.57 -8.26
C ILE A 162 1.56 -1.10 -9.32
N GLN A 163 1.84 -1.34 -10.59
CA GLN A 163 0.99 -0.96 -11.71
C GLN A 163 0.75 -2.14 -12.64
N SER A 164 -0.46 -2.21 -13.18
CA SER A 164 -0.79 -3.11 -14.29
C SER A 164 -0.25 -2.48 -15.57
N ILE A 165 0.66 -3.17 -16.24
CA ILE A 165 1.30 -2.71 -17.47
C ILE A 165 0.93 -3.68 -18.59
N LYS A 166 0.13 -3.19 -19.53
CA LYS A 166 -0.30 -3.95 -20.72
C LYS A 166 0.81 -3.90 -21.78
N ASN A 167 1.90 -4.60 -21.53
CA ASN A 167 2.99 -4.78 -22.48
C ASN A 167 3.35 -6.27 -22.54
N PRO A 168 3.46 -6.89 -23.72
CA PRO A 168 3.88 -8.29 -23.83
C PRO A 168 5.33 -8.53 -23.35
N TYR A 169 6.20 -7.52 -23.44
CA TYR A 169 7.63 -7.63 -23.10
C TYR A 169 7.96 -7.07 -21.73
N ILE A 170 8.99 -7.64 -21.11
CA ILE A 170 9.56 -7.15 -19.85
C ILE A 170 10.13 -5.74 -20.05
N GLN A 171 9.75 -4.84 -19.15
CA GLN A 171 10.30 -3.50 -19.04
C GLN A 171 11.42 -3.52 -17.99
N GLU A 172 12.66 -3.47 -18.45
CA GLU A 172 13.86 -3.56 -17.60
C GLU A 172 13.84 -2.55 -16.45
N GLU A 173 13.51 -1.28 -16.73
CA GLU A 173 13.46 -0.21 -15.72
C GLU A 173 12.47 -0.51 -14.58
N ASN A 174 11.29 -1.05 -14.92
CA ASN A 174 10.27 -1.40 -13.93
C ASN A 174 10.71 -2.60 -13.08
N LEU A 175 11.27 -3.62 -13.74
CA LEU A 175 11.81 -4.79 -13.04
C LEU A 175 12.95 -4.36 -12.09
N GLN A 176 13.86 -3.51 -12.57
CA GLN A 176 14.98 -3.01 -11.79
C GLN A 176 14.51 -2.18 -10.58
N ASP A 177 13.47 -1.36 -10.73
CA ASP A 177 12.89 -0.61 -9.60
C ASP A 177 12.34 -1.55 -8.51
N PHE A 178 11.61 -2.60 -8.90
CA PHE A 178 11.16 -3.62 -7.94
C PHE A 178 12.33 -4.33 -7.26
N ILE A 179 13.36 -4.75 -8.01
CA ILE A 179 14.55 -5.41 -7.45
C ILE A 179 15.29 -4.48 -6.50
N ASN A 180 15.44 -3.20 -6.86
CA ASN A 180 16.07 -2.18 -6.04
C ASN A 180 15.38 -2.06 -4.68
N HIS A 181 14.06 -2.07 -4.64
CA HIS A 181 13.30 -2.03 -3.39
C HIS A 181 13.35 -3.36 -2.62
N TYR A 182 13.00 -4.48 -3.24
CA TYR A 182 12.80 -5.75 -2.54
C TYR A 182 14.12 -6.41 -2.12
N ILE A 183 15.16 -6.32 -2.96
CA ILE A 183 16.44 -7.00 -2.71
C ILE A 183 17.45 -6.01 -2.15
N PHE A 184 17.81 -4.98 -2.92
CA PHE A 184 18.92 -4.11 -2.54
C PHE A 184 18.56 -3.17 -1.38
N GLY A 185 17.31 -2.73 -1.29
CA GLY A 185 16.79 -1.97 -0.16
C GLY A 185 16.80 -2.77 1.14
N LEU A 186 16.40 -4.04 1.09
CA LEU A 186 16.50 -4.95 2.24
C LEU A 186 17.96 -5.22 2.61
N ASN A 187 18.81 -5.51 1.62
CA ASN A 187 20.23 -5.81 1.83
C ASN A 187 20.99 -4.67 2.53
N LYS A 188 20.60 -3.40 2.31
CA LYS A 188 21.20 -2.25 3.02
C LYS A 188 20.99 -2.31 4.53
N ILE A 189 19.86 -2.83 4.99
CA ILE A 189 19.59 -3.02 6.42
C ILE A 189 20.37 -4.24 6.94
N LEU A 190 20.42 -5.32 6.18
CA LEU A 190 21.14 -6.54 6.57
C LEU A 190 22.64 -6.30 6.74
N LYS A 191 23.24 -5.47 5.88
CA LYS A 191 24.65 -5.04 5.99
C LYS A 191 25.01 -4.32 7.29
N LEU A 192 24.03 -3.88 8.08
CA LEU A 192 24.27 -3.31 9.40
C LEU A 192 24.70 -4.38 10.43
N ASN A 193 24.55 -5.67 10.11
CA ASN A 193 24.98 -6.80 10.95
C ASN A 193 24.48 -6.68 12.40
N ILE A 194 23.21 -6.31 12.56
CA ILE A 194 22.58 -6.14 13.87
C ILE A 194 22.48 -7.52 14.53
N ILE A 195 23.29 -7.75 15.56
CA ILE A 195 23.43 -9.05 16.24
C ILE A 195 22.10 -9.56 16.82
N SER A 196 21.25 -8.63 17.28
CA SER A 196 19.96 -8.96 17.89
C SER A 196 18.86 -9.36 16.90
N LEU A 197 19.07 -9.14 15.59
CA LEU A 197 18.08 -9.41 14.55
C LEU A 197 17.99 -10.91 14.29
N THR A 198 16.84 -11.51 14.59
CA THR A 198 16.62 -12.95 14.40
C THR A 198 15.58 -13.28 13.35
N THR A 199 14.62 -12.36 13.11
CA THR A 199 13.45 -12.64 12.28
C THR A 199 13.26 -11.56 11.20
N ILE A 200 12.98 -12.00 9.98
CA ILE A 200 12.65 -11.14 8.83
C ILE A 200 11.29 -11.54 8.29
N PHE A 201 10.34 -10.61 8.37
CA PHE A 201 9.03 -10.70 7.73
C PHE A 201 9.03 -9.83 6.47
N CYS A 202 8.82 -10.42 5.30
CA CYS A 202 8.72 -9.68 4.04
C CYS A 202 7.65 -10.32 3.15
N PRO A 203 6.45 -9.74 3.05
CA PRO A 203 5.34 -10.38 2.35
C PRO A 203 5.64 -10.57 0.86
N SER A 204 5.29 -11.74 0.36
CA SER A 204 5.24 -12.07 -1.06
C SER A 204 3.83 -11.82 -1.62
N THR A 205 3.49 -12.40 -2.77
CA THR A 205 2.21 -12.19 -3.44
C THR A 205 1.64 -13.47 -4.02
N ALA A 206 0.31 -13.61 -3.92
CA ALA A 206 -0.43 -14.68 -4.60
C ALA A 206 -0.33 -14.60 -6.13
N PHE A 207 0.10 -13.45 -6.71
CA PHE A 207 0.26 -13.30 -8.16
C PHE A 207 1.33 -14.21 -8.76
N ILE A 208 2.24 -14.75 -7.94
CA ILE A 208 3.21 -15.77 -8.37
C ILE A 208 2.49 -17.03 -8.86
N GLU A 209 1.34 -17.35 -8.26
CA GLU A 209 0.55 -18.53 -8.60
C GLU A 209 -0.41 -18.24 -9.75
N THR A 210 -1.15 -17.12 -9.67
CA THR A 210 -2.16 -16.79 -10.69
C THR A 210 -1.58 -16.24 -12.00
N ARG A 211 -0.34 -15.74 -11.97
CA ARG A 211 0.43 -15.25 -13.13
C ARG A 211 -0.32 -14.30 -14.08
N PRO A 212 -0.96 -13.22 -13.59
CA PRO A 212 -1.57 -12.23 -14.46
C PRO A 212 -0.51 -11.55 -15.35
N GLN A 213 -0.77 -11.50 -16.65
CA GLN A 213 0.17 -10.98 -17.66
C GLN A 213 0.55 -9.51 -17.44
N ASP A 214 -0.33 -8.72 -16.84
CA ASP A 214 -0.08 -7.28 -16.66
C ASP A 214 0.83 -6.97 -15.46
N PHE A 215 1.29 -7.98 -14.71
CA PHE A 215 2.12 -7.81 -13.50
C PHE A 215 3.43 -8.60 -13.57
N LYS A 216 3.93 -8.91 -14.77
CA LYS A 216 5.11 -9.77 -14.98
C LYS A 216 6.34 -9.33 -14.19
N GLU A 217 6.72 -8.06 -14.26
CA GLU A 217 7.90 -7.52 -13.58
C GLU A 217 7.77 -7.63 -12.06
N TYR A 218 6.59 -7.34 -11.53
CA TYR A 218 6.28 -7.49 -10.12
C TYR A 218 6.37 -8.95 -9.66
N ILE A 219 5.81 -9.88 -10.44
CA ILE A 219 5.84 -11.33 -10.17
C ILE A 219 7.28 -11.85 -10.21
N LEU A 220 8.06 -11.47 -11.22
CA LEU A 220 9.47 -11.86 -11.33
C LEU A 220 10.27 -11.35 -10.13
N ALA A 221 10.11 -10.08 -9.76
CA ALA A 221 10.82 -9.50 -8.62
C ALA A 221 10.39 -10.13 -7.29
N LYS A 222 9.11 -10.46 -7.10
CA LYS A 222 8.63 -11.17 -5.90
C LYS A 222 9.10 -12.62 -5.85
N SER A 223 9.21 -13.29 -6.99
CA SER A 223 9.80 -14.63 -7.07
C SER A 223 11.29 -14.60 -6.71
N LEU A 224 12.02 -13.59 -7.19
CA LEU A 224 13.42 -13.35 -6.82
C LEU A 224 13.55 -13.04 -5.32
N LEU A 225 12.62 -12.28 -4.74
CA LEU A 225 12.58 -12.02 -3.30
C LEU A 225 12.40 -13.31 -2.49
N GLU A 226 11.49 -14.22 -2.89
CA GLU A 226 11.33 -15.52 -2.21
C GLU A 226 12.64 -16.32 -2.24
N SER A 227 13.31 -16.36 -3.40
CA SER A 227 14.63 -17.01 -3.52
C SER A 227 15.68 -16.33 -2.64
N PHE A 228 15.75 -14.99 -2.64
CA PHE A 228 16.68 -14.26 -1.79
C PHE A 228 16.47 -14.54 -0.29
N LEU A 229 15.21 -14.57 0.16
CA LEU A 229 14.86 -14.89 1.54
C LEU A 229 15.18 -16.35 1.90
N SER A 230 15.12 -17.28 0.94
CA SER A 230 15.55 -18.67 1.17
C SER A 230 17.06 -18.81 1.37
N PHE A 231 17.89 -17.93 0.81
CA PHE A 231 19.31 -17.90 1.16
C PHE A 231 19.52 -17.32 2.57
N LEU A 232 18.78 -16.27 2.91
CA LEU A 232 18.84 -15.66 4.23
C LEU A 232 18.31 -16.56 5.36
N SER A 233 17.50 -17.58 5.04
CA SER A 233 16.97 -18.50 6.04
C SER A 233 18.04 -19.38 6.70
N GLN A 234 19.27 -19.36 6.19
CA GLN A 234 20.42 -19.98 6.87
C GLN A 234 20.84 -19.21 8.14
N GLN A 235 20.53 -17.91 8.21
CA GLN A 235 20.93 -17.02 9.30
C GLN A 235 19.73 -16.46 10.09
N TYR A 236 18.58 -16.30 9.44
CA TYR A 236 17.40 -15.66 10.02
C TYR A 236 16.17 -16.54 9.88
N ILE A 237 15.19 -16.33 10.75
CA ILE A 237 13.83 -16.84 10.54
C ILE A 237 13.16 -15.95 9.50
N CYS A 238 13.09 -16.43 8.25
CA CYS A 238 12.50 -15.69 7.13
C CYS A 238 11.05 -16.12 6.89
N ILE A 239 10.13 -15.16 6.91
CA ILE A 239 8.69 -15.37 6.70
C ILE A 239 8.19 -14.43 5.62
N TYR A 240 7.61 -15.01 4.58
CA TYR A 240 7.23 -14.31 3.36
C TYR A 240 5.91 -14.82 2.80
N PRO A 241 4.80 -14.58 3.52
CA PRO A 241 3.49 -15.08 3.10
C PRO A 241 3.09 -14.50 1.76
N ARG A 242 2.49 -15.32 0.89
CA ARG A 242 1.91 -14.88 -0.37
C ARG A 242 0.57 -14.22 -0.10
N ILE A 243 0.58 -12.91 0.06
CA ILE A 243 -0.63 -12.13 0.37
C ILE A 243 -1.47 -11.94 -0.90
N GLU A 244 -2.78 -12.15 -0.76
CA GLU A 244 -3.76 -11.82 -1.79
C GLU A 244 -3.94 -10.30 -1.95
N LYS A 245 -4.76 -9.88 -2.92
CA LYS A 245 -5.05 -8.47 -3.11
C LYS A 245 -5.85 -7.95 -1.91
N THR A 246 -5.36 -6.90 -1.27
CA THR A 246 -5.93 -6.37 -0.01
C THR A 246 -6.32 -4.90 -0.19
N LEU A 247 -7.36 -4.42 0.48
CA LEU A 247 -7.82 -3.03 0.40
C LEU A 247 -6.73 -2.03 0.80
N THR A 248 -6.06 -1.43 -0.18
CA THR A 248 -5.06 -0.37 0.02
C THR A 248 -5.17 0.69 -1.07
N ASN A 249 -4.52 1.83 -0.90
CA ASN A 249 -4.41 2.85 -1.95
C ASN A 249 -3.73 2.32 -3.23
N GLN A 250 -2.97 1.22 -3.17
CA GLN A 250 -2.34 0.59 -4.34
C GLN A 250 -3.31 -0.27 -5.16
N THR A 251 -4.40 -0.74 -4.54
CA THR A 251 -5.38 -1.64 -5.16
C THR A 251 -6.74 -0.97 -5.38
N LEU A 252 -6.82 0.34 -5.14
CA LEU A 252 -8.01 1.14 -5.37
C LEU A 252 -8.34 1.17 -6.87
N GLU A 253 -9.52 0.67 -7.22
CA GLU A 253 -10.06 0.68 -8.57
C GLU A 253 -11.37 1.45 -8.65
N ILE A 254 -11.76 1.81 -9.88
CA ILE A 254 -13.01 2.53 -10.17
C ILE A 254 -14.23 1.67 -9.80
N THR A 255 -14.13 0.37 -10.07
CA THR A 255 -15.14 -0.64 -9.71
C THR A 255 -14.94 -1.12 -8.28
N LYS A 256 -16.03 -1.22 -7.51
CA LYS A 256 -15.97 -1.77 -6.15
C LYS A 256 -15.53 -3.23 -6.18
N GLN A 257 -14.50 -3.57 -5.41
CA GLN A 257 -14.06 -4.95 -5.18
C GLN A 257 -14.27 -5.30 -3.71
N ASN A 258 -14.72 -6.53 -3.44
CA ASN A 258 -14.80 -7.05 -2.08
C ASN A 258 -13.46 -7.70 -1.72
N LEU A 259 -12.51 -6.87 -1.27
CA LEU A 259 -11.19 -7.31 -0.87
C LEU A 259 -11.09 -7.33 0.68
N PRO A 260 -10.28 -8.23 1.26
CA PRO A 260 -10.07 -8.26 2.70
C PRO A 260 -9.43 -6.96 3.21
N THR A 261 -9.64 -6.68 4.49
CA THR A 261 -9.06 -5.51 5.16
C THR A 261 -7.59 -5.76 5.52
N THR A 262 -6.78 -4.69 5.57
CA THR A 262 -5.33 -4.83 5.85
C THR A 262 -5.03 -5.48 7.20
N ASP A 263 -5.89 -5.25 8.19
CA ASP A 263 -5.71 -5.76 9.54
C ASP A 263 -6.00 -7.25 9.64
N GLU A 264 -7.06 -7.74 8.97
CA GLU A 264 -7.36 -9.18 8.94
C GLU A 264 -6.22 -9.97 8.31
N VAL A 265 -5.71 -9.49 7.17
CA VAL A 265 -4.62 -10.14 6.45
C VAL A 265 -3.34 -10.13 7.29
N ILE A 266 -2.91 -8.96 7.77
CA ILE A 266 -1.64 -8.85 8.49
C ILE A 266 -1.70 -9.57 9.82
N LEU A 267 -2.78 -9.44 10.58
CA LEU A 267 -2.89 -10.03 11.91
C LEU A 267 -2.71 -11.55 11.87
N LYS A 268 -3.36 -12.22 10.92
CA LYS A 268 -3.21 -13.65 10.69
C LYS A 268 -1.75 -14.05 10.49
N GLU A 269 -1.05 -13.33 9.62
CA GLU A 269 0.34 -13.65 9.28
C GLU A 269 1.31 -13.37 10.43
N ILE A 270 1.14 -12.25 11.15
CA ILE A 270 2.05 -11.92 12.26
C ILE A 270 1.79 -12.75 13.52
N LEU A 271 0.58 -13.29 13.73
CA LEU A 271 0.33 -14.25 14.81
C LEU A 271 0.94 -15.62 14.50
N THR A 272 1.02 -16.00 13.22
CA THR A 272 1.68 -17.24 12.79
C THR A 272 3.18 -17.22 13.10
N LEU A 273 3.82 -16.03 13.16
CA LEU A 273 5.21 -15.85 13.64
C LEU A 273 5.42 -16.41 15.06
N LYS A 274 4.44 -16.23 15.96
CA LYS A 274 4.54 -16.68 17.35
C LYS A 274 4.60 -18.21 17.44
N ALA A 275 3.79 -18.89 16.64
CA ALA A 275 3.66 -20.35 16.70
C ALA A 275 4.93 -21.09 16.24
N LYS A 276 5.81 -20.45 15.46
CA LYS A 276 7.09 -21.03 15.02
C LYS A 276 8.27 -20.73 15.96
N ASN A 277 8.09 -19.82 16.92
CA ASN A 277 9.10 -19.38 17.88
C ASN A 277 8.84 -19.94 19.31
N MET A 278 7.84 -20.80 19.47
CA MET A 278 7.59 -21.62 20.68
C MET A 278 7.92 -23.07 20.36
#